data_AF-A0A8T7FRT9-F1
#
_entry.id   AF-A0A8T7FRT9-F1
#
_cell.length_a   1.000
_cell.length_b   1.000
_cell.length_c   1.000
_cell.angle_alpha   90.00
_cell.angle_beta   90.00
_cell.angle_gamma   90.00
#
_symmetry.space_group_name_H-M   'P 1'
#
loop_
_entity.id
_entity.type
_entity.pdbx_description
1 polymer ?
#
loop_
_entity_poly.entity_id
_entity_poly.type
_entity_poly.pdbx_seq_one_letter_code
_entity_poly.pdbx_strand_id
1 'polypeptide(L)'
;MLVTANNPVTRFLLETFANPPPQSEFIAALADLGALKKGEERLEAHLQSLYLTACEKCEQRIYATAFLWRKGEDAPYARIYECKHCGDSGEHIATEEDKERAKKIAATDALHRSRLFERVVSLKDEDRNYAEEAIEHYLPRPLYALSTIINRLDSLHISEARRRALTALTLLACDAGNTLWAHPAERPRPKQLSTPNQFREDNLWTMLERGVALFAESGSPVPFEAWPKKIPEAGGICIYEGRLKDLAHQVKREIPIAAVIGSAPRPNQAFWTFSALWAGWLWGKEAVEPYKAALRRRRYDWAWNATALFAMFSHLK
;
A
#
# COMPACT_ATOMS: atom_id res chain seq x y z
N MET A 1 5.94 24.78 -9.34
CA MET A 1 6.99 23.77 -9.07
C MET A 1 6.87 22.65 -10.09
N LEU A 2 7.96 22.18 -10.69
CA LEU A 2 7.97 21.00 -11.57
C LEU A 2 8.47 19.79 -10.78
N VAL A 3 7.74 18.68 -10.83
CA VAL A 3 8.09 17.44 -10.11
C VAL A 3 8.18 16.29 -11.09
N THR A 4 9.28 15.54 -11.05
CA THR A 4 9.43 14.28 -11.81
C THR A 4 9.05 13.10 -10.94
N ALA A 5 8.00 12.37 -11.29
CA ALA A 5 7.48 11.25 -10.52
C ALA A 5 7.42 9.98 -11.38
N ASN A 6 8.48 9.16 -11.32
CA ASN A 6 8.56 7.89 -12.07
C ASN A 6 7.90 6.70 -11.34
N ASN A 7 7.70 6.79 -10.02
CA ASN A 7 7.02 5.73 -9.26
C ASN A 7 5.52 6.09 -9.16
N PRO A 8 4.60 5.28 -9.72
CA PRO A 8 3.16 5.54 -9.71
C PRO A 8 2.60 5.76 -8.29
N VAL A 9 3.10 5.03 -7.30
CA VAL A 9 2.69 5.18 -5.90
C VAL A 9 3.07 6.57 -5.38
N THR A 10 4.29 7.01 -5.63
CA THR A 10 4.73 8.36 -5.19
C THR A 10 4.00 9.47 -5.93
N ARG A 11 3.68 9.27 -7.21
CA ARG A 11 2.90 10.20 -8.02
C ARG A 11 1.49 10.33 -7.45
N PHE A 12 0.81 9.21 -7.24
CA PHE A 12 -0.53 9.17 -6.67
C PHE A 12 -0.59 9.81 -5.28
N LEU A 13 0.38 9.52 -4.41
CA LEU A 13 0.46 10.15 -3.09
C LEU A 13 0.70 11.66 -3.20
N LEU A 14 1.57 12.11 -4.10
CA LEU A 14 1.80 13.54 -4.36
C LEU A 14 0.51 14.23 -4.80
N GLU A 15 -0.22 13.68 -5.77
CA GLU A 15 -1.50 14.20 -6.25
C GLU A 15 -2.56 14.21 -5.14
N THR A 16 -2.59 13.16 -4.32
CA THR A 16 -3.51 13.04 -3.19
C THR A 16 -3.22 14.07 -2.11
N PHE A 17 -1.97 14.28 -1.72
CA PHE A 17 -1.61 15.28 -0.71
C PHE A 17 -1.63 16.72 -1.25
N ALA A 18 -1.42 16.91 -2.56
CA ALA A 18 -1.56 18.22 -3.19
C ALA A 18 -3.02 18.67 -3.21
N ASN A 19 -3.96 17.77 -3.50
CA ASN A 19 -5.39 18.09 -3.46
C ASN A 19 -6.17 16.94 -2.80
N PRO A 20 -6.20 16.91 -1.46
CA PRO A 20 -6.82 15.81 -0.73
C PRO A 20 -8.33 15.82 -0.88
N PRO A 21 -8.97 14.65 -1.12
CA PRO A 21 -10.41 14.53 -0.97
C PRO A 21 -10.82 14.98 0.45
N PRO A 22 -11.96 15.66 0.62
CA PRO A 22 -12.43 16.00 1.97
C PRO A 22 -12.76 14.72 2.74
N GLN A 23 -12.68 14.79 4.08
CA GLN A 23 -12.93 13.63 4.97
C GLN A 23 -14.26 12.92 4.65
N SER A 24 -15.29 13.67 4.29
CA SER A 24 -16.60 13.14 3.90
C SER A 24 -16.52 12.19 2.70
N GLU A 25 -15.64 12.43 1.72
CA GLU A 25 -15.46 11.54 0.57
C GLU A 25 -14.71 10.25 0.95
N PHE A 26 -13.78 10.31 1.91
CA PHE A 26 -13.16 9.10 2.46
C PHE A 26 -14.19 8.22 3.21
N ILE A 27 -15.01 8.84 4.07
CA ILE A 27 -16.07 8.14 4.80
C ILE A 27 -17.08 7.55 3.83
N ALA A 28 -17.55 8.33 2.86
CA ALA A 28 -18.52 7.88 1.87
C ALA A 28 -17.96 6.75 1.00
N ALA A 29 -16.71 6.84 0.55
CA ALA A 29 -16.09 5.80 -0.26
C ALA A 29 -15.91 4.49 0.52
N LEU A 30 -15.56 4.55 1.81
CA LEU A 30 -15.45 3.37 2.66
C LEU A 30 -16.83 2.75 2.93
N ALA A 31 -17.86 3.58 3.16
CA ALA A 31 -19.24 3.11 3.31
C ALA A 31 -19.77 2.45 2.03
N ASP A 32 -19.51 3.04 0.85
CA ASP A 32 -19.86 2.47 -0.45
C ASP A 32 -19.21 1.09 -0.64
N LEU A 33 -17.91 0.96 -0.29
CA LEU A 33 -17.21 -0.32 -0.33
C LEU A 33 -17.82 -1.35 0.64
N GLY A 34 -18.07 -0.95 1.89
CA GLY A 34 -18.60 -1.82 2.93
C GLY A 34 -20.02 -2.33 2.64
N ALA A 35 -20.84 -1.51 1.97
CA ALA A 35 -22.20 -1.84 1.59
C ALA A 35 -22.30 -2.88 0.45
N LEU A 36 -21.23 -3.11 -0.32
CA LEU A 36 -21.22 -4.12 -1.37
C LEU A 36 -21.49 -5.52 -0.80
N LYS A 37 -22.10 -6.38 -1.62
CA LYS A 37 -22.36 -7.77 -1.23
C LYS A 37 -21.21 -8.71 -1.59
N LYS A 38 -20.95 -9.67 -0.70
CA LYS A 38 -20.09 -10.84 -0.94
C LYS A 38 -20.89 -12.09 -0.53
N GLY A 39 -21.52 -12.73 -1.51
CA GLY A 39 -22.58 -13.70 -1.20
C GLY A 39 -23.78 -12.98 -0.60
N GLU A 40 -24.26 -13.45 0.55
CA GLU A 40 -25.42 -12.89 1.25
C GLU A 40 -25.08 -11.78 2.27
N GLU A 41 -23.80 -11.59 2.59
CA GLU A 41 -23.36 -10.61 3.59
C GLU A 41 -22.76 -9.34 2.97
N ARG A 42 -22.71 -8.27 3.77
CA ARG A 42 -21.99 -7.03 3.45
C ARG A 42 -20.48 -7.28 3.45
N LEU A 43 -19.77 -6.59 2.57
CA LEU A 43 -18.33 -6.77 2.37
C LEU A 43 -17.54 -6.38 3.62
N GLU A 44 -17.96 -5.33 4.32
CA GLU A 44 -17.40 -4.95 5.62
C GLU A 44 -17.44 -6.10 6.63
N ALA A 45 -18.63 -6.68 6.84
CA ALA A 45 -18.83 -7.80 7.75
C ALA A 45 -18.00 -9.01 7.34
N HIS A 46 -17.95 -9.30 6.03
CA HIS A 46 -17.13 -10.36 5.47
C HIS A 46 -15.64 -10.18 5.78
N LEU A 47 -15.08 -9.00 5.49
CA LEU A 47 -13.66 -8.71 5.70
C LEU A 47 -13.29 -8.69 7.19
N GLN A 48 -14.16 -8.15 8.04
CA GLN A 48 -14.00 -8.22 9.50
C GLN A 48 -14.05 -9.66 10.02
N SER A 49 -14.90 -10.52 9.44
CA SER A 49 -15.03 -11.92 9.84
C SER A 49 -13.74 -12.75 9.65
N LEU A 50 -12.82 -12.28 8.80
CA LEU A 50 -11.49 -12.88 8.62
C LEU A 50 -10.64 -12.79 9.89
N TYR A 51 -10.95 -11.79 10.73
CA TYR A 51 -10.27 -11.49 12.00
C TYR A 51 -11.16 -11.78 13.22
N LEU A 52 -12.26 -12.52 13.04
CA LEU A 52 -13.15 -12.89 14.14
C LEU A 52 -12.45 -13.82 15.13
N THR A 53 -12.52 -13.45 16.41
CA THR A 53 -11.95 -14.18 17.55
C THR A 53 -12.91 -14.13 18.75
N ALA A 54 -12.57 -14.79 19.85
CA ALA A 54 -13.30 -14.73 21.11
C ALA A 54 -12.50 -13.95 22.16
N CYS A 55 -13.17 -13.09 22.92
CA CYS A 55 -12.54 -12.42 24.05
C CYS A 55 -12.13 -13.44 25.13
N GLU A 56 -10.88 -13.36 25.60
CA GLU A 56 -10.32 -14.21 26.66
C GLU A 56 -11.12 -14.12 27.97
N LYS A 57 -11.69 -12.94 28.25
CA LYS A 57 -12.36 -12.67 29.54
C LYS A 57 -13.86 -12.94 29.55
N CYS A 58 -14.58 -12.58 28.47
CA CYS A 58 -16.04 -12.66 28.43
C CYS A 58 -16.60 -13.54 27.31
N GLU A 59 -15.73 -14.19 26.53
CA GLU A 59 -16.04 -15.13 25.45
C GLU A 59 -16.89 -14.56 24.31
N GLN A 60 -17.25 -13.27 24.36
CA GLN A 60 -17.97 -12.60 23.29
C GLN A 60 -17.13 -12.58 22.01
N ARG A 61 -17.85 -12.72 20.89
CA ARG A 61 -17.28 -12.66 19.55
C ARG A 61 -16.87 -11.21 19.23
N ILE A 62 -15.59 -11.01 18.96
CA ILE A 62 -14.99 -9.70 18.65
C ILE A 62 -14.04 -9.83 17.46
N TYR A 63 -13.58 -8.70 16.93
CA TYR A 63 -12.57 -8.69 15.87
C TYR A 63 -11.19 -8.40 16.47
N ALA A 64 -10.22 -9.25 16.12
CA ALA A 64 -8.82 -8.95 16.43
C ALA A 64 -8.39 -7.71 15.66
N THR A 65 -7.66 -6.82 16.33
CA THR A 65 -6.98 -5.68 15.69
C THR A 65 -5.76 -6.16 14.90
N ALA A 66 -5.12 -7.23 15.36
CA ALA A 66 -4.05 -7.92 14.65
C ALA A 66 -3.88 -9.36 15.13
N PHE A 67 -3.28 -10.20 14.29
CA PHE A 67 -2.70 -11.48 14.67
C PHE A 67 -1.17 -11.40 14.70
N LEU A 68 -0.55 -12.18 15.57
CA LEU A 68 0.89 -12.26 15.72
C LEU A 68 1.39 -13.62 15.25
N TRP A 69 2.46 -13.59 14.47
CA TRP A 69 3.00 -14.75 13.79
C TRP A 69 4.47 -14.92 14.09
N ARG A 70 4.93 -16.17 14.08
CA ARG A 70 6.34 -16.49 13.99
C ARG A 70 6.68 -16.84 12.55
N LYS A 71 7.88 -16.46 12.14
CA LYS A 71 8.37 -16.72 10.79
C LYS A 71 8.35 -18.22 10.48
N GLY A 72 7.64 -18.58 9.42
CA GLY A 72 7.56 -19.95 8.92
C GLY A 72 6.49 -20.83 9.57
N GLU A 73 5.74 -20.31 10.55
CA GLU A 73 4.57 -21.03 11.09
C GLU A 73 3.34 -20.86 10.18
N ASP A 74 2.45 -21.86 10.21
CA ASP A 74 1.24 -21.96 9.39
C ASP A 74 -0.02 -21.38 10.07
N ALA A 75 0.10 -20.99 11.34
CA ALA A 75 -0.94 -20.38 12.13
C ALA A 75 -0.39 -19.27 13.06
N PRO A 76 -1.23 -18.29 13.46
CA PRO A 76 -0.81 -17.27 14.42
C PRO A 76 -0.63 -17.88 15.82
N TYR A 77 0.33 -17.35 16.58
CA TYR A 77 0.56 -17.77 17.97
C TYR A 77 -0.20 -16.90 18.99
N ALA A 78 -0.49 -15.65 18.63
CA ALA A 78 -1.20 -14.70 19.48
C ALA A 78 -2.10 -13.76 18.66
N ARG A 79 -2.95 -13.03 19.38
CA ARG A 79 -3.91 -12.05 18.87
C ARG A 79 -3.84 -10.78 19.72
N ILE A 80 -4.11 -9.64 19.11
CA ILE A 80 -4.26 -8.36 19.80
C ILE A 80 -5.68 -7.87 19.56
N TYR A 81 -6.42 -7.54 20.62
CA TYR A 81 -7.77 -6.98 20.49
C TYR A 81 -8.08 -5.95 21.58
N GLU A 82 -9.20 -5.26 21.39
CA GLU A 82 -9.87 -4.45 22.42
C GLU A 82 -11.35 -4.85 22.46
N CYS A 83 -11.80 -5.43 23.56
CA CYS A 83 -13.16 -5.93 23.70
C CYS A 83 -14.11 -4.80 24.12
N LYS A 84 -15.04 -4.44 23.23
CA LYS A 84 -16.07 -3.42 23.50
C LYS A 84 -17.15 -3.86 24.49
N HIS A 85 -17.20 -5.14 24.88
CA HIS A 85 -18.18 -5.68 25.83
C HIS A 85 -17.71 -5.62 27.29
N CYS A 86 -16.45 -5.95 27.56
CA CYS A 86 -15.91 -6.06 28.92
C CYS A 86 -14.66 -5.21 29.20
N GLY A 87 -14.14 -4.50 28.18
CA GLY A 87 -12.97 -3.62 28.29
C GLY A 87 -11.62 -4.36 28.31
N ASP A 88 -11.61 -5.68 28.19
CA ASP A 88 -10.37 -6.46 28.10
C ASP A 88 -9.60 -6.12 26.81
N SER A 89 -8.30 -5.90 26.91
CA SER A 89 -7.49 -5.44 25.79
C SER A 89 -6.03 -5.84 25.94
N GLY A 90 -5.36 -6.07 24.82
CA GLY A 90 -3.94 -6.39 24.79
C GLY A 90 -3.66 -7.63 23.96
N GLU A 91 -2.50 -8.24 24.23
CA GLU A 91 -2.03 -9.46 23.60
C GLU A 91 -2.53 -10.69 24.36
N HIS A 92 -3.14 -11.63 23.64
CA HIS A 92 -3.62 -12.90 24.17
C HIS A 92 -3.19 -14.05 23.25
N ILE A 93 -3.17 -15.28 23.76
CA ILE A 93 -2.83 -16.47 22.96
C ILE A 93 -3.91 -16.69 21.89
N ALA A 94 -3.50 -17.10 20.68
CA ALA A 94 -4.43 -17.44 19.62
C ALA A 94 -5.20 -18.73 19.98
N THR A 95 -6.52 -18.73 19.87
CA THR A 95 -7.32 -19.93 20.10
C THR A 95 -7.22 -20.89 18.92
N GLU A 96 -7.61 -22.15 19.13
CA GLU A 96 -7.70 -23.13 18.04
C GLU A 96 -8.65 -22.66 16.93
N GLU A 97 -9.72 -21.94 17.26
CA GLU A 97 -10.61 -21.34 16.25
C GLU A 97 -9.90 -20.30 15.38
N ASP A 98 -8.99 -19.50 15.93
CA ASP A 98 -8.21 -18.51 15.18
C ASP A 98 -7.28 -19.22 14.18
N LYS A 99 -6.64 -20.30 14.62
CA LYS A 99 -5.73 -21.12 13.81
C LYS A 99 -6.47 -21.83 12.68
N GLU A 100 -7.61 -22.46 12.98
CA GLU A 100 -8.44 -23.13 11.97
C GLU A 100 -9.00 -22.14 10.94
N ARG A 101 -9.37 -20.92 11.37
CA ARG A 101 -9.77 -19.85 10.44
C ARG A 101 -8.62 -19.46 9.52
N ALA A 102 -7.40 -19.31 10.05
CA ALA A 102 -6.22 -19.01 9.25
C ALA A 102 -5.96 -20.09 8.17
N LYS A 103 -5.98 -21.37 8.58
CA LYS A 103 -5.78 -22.52 7.68
C LYS A 103 -6.85 -22.60 6.59
N LYS A 104 -8.12 -22.37 6.93
CA LYS A 104 -9.22 -22.37 5.96
C LYS A 104 -9.03 -21.31 4.86
N ILE A 105 -8.54 -20.13 5.22
CA ILE A 105 -8.25 -19.07 4.24
C ILE A 105 -7.02 -19.46 3.41
N ALA A 106 -5.98 -19.99 4.05
CA ALA A 106 -4.76 -20.46 3.39
C ALA A 106 -5.02 -21.53 2.32
N ALA A 107 -6.05 -22.35 2.47
CA ALA A 107 -6.47 -23.33 1.46
C ALA A 107 -6.83 -22.71 0.10
N THR A 108 -7.10 -21.39 0.04
CA THR A 108 -7.39 -20.65 -1.19
C THR A 108 -6.25 -19.75 -1.67
N ASP A 109 -5.10 -19.76 -0.99
CA ASP A 109 -3.98 -18.82 -1.23
C ASP A 109 -3.52 -18.81 -2.69
N ALA A 110 -3.30 -20.00 -3.28
CA ALA A 110 -2.81 -20.14 -4.64
C ALA A 110 -3.66 -19.37 -5.66
N LEU A 111 -4.98 -19.33 -5.49
CA LEU A 111 -5.89 -18.60 -6.36
C LEU A 111 -5.71 -17.08 -6.22
N HIS A 112 -5.68 -16.57 -4.99
CA HIS A 112 -5.60 -15.14 -4.73
C HIS A 112 -4.22 -14.58 -5.07
N ARG A 113 -3.16 -15.32 -4.70
CA ARG A 113 -1.78 -15.01 -5.04
C ARG A 113 -1.59 -14.96 -6.55
N SER A 114 -2.05 -15.97 -7.30
CA SER A 114 -1.96 -15.99 -8.76
C SER A 114 -2.68 -14.79 -9.42
N ARG A 115 -3.92 -14.50 -8.99
CA ARG A 115 -4.68 -13.35 -9.53
C ARG A 115 -4.01 -12.01 -9.27
N LEU A 116 -3.50 -11.78 -8.06
CA LEU A 116 -2.77 -10.56 -7.73
C LEU A 116 -1.44 -10.48 -8.48
N PHE A 117 -0.79 -11.62 -8.69
CA PHE A 117 0.45 -11.73 -9.43
C PHE A 117 0.28 -11.34 -10.92
N GLU A 118 -0.77 -11.83 -11.58
CA GLU A 118 -1.08 -11.52 -12.99
C GLU A 118 -1.33 -10.02 -13.25
N ARG A 119 -1.71 -9.26 -12.21
CA ARG A 119 -1.87 -7.79 -12.31
C ARG A 119 -0.52 -7.04 -12.35
N VAL A 120 0.56 -7.67 -11.90
CA VAL A 120 1.88 -7.02 -11.81
C VAL A 120 2.76 -7.39 -13.00
N VAL A 121 2.84 -8.68 -13.33
CA VAL A 121 3.80 -9.21 -14.30
C VAL A 121 3.15 -10.29 -15.18
N SER A 122 3.51 -10.32 -16.47
CA SER A 122 3.02 -11.34 -17.41
C SER A 122 3.72 -12.69 -17.21
N LEU A 123 3.06 -13.81 -17.57
CA LEU A 123 3.61 -15.18 -17.40
C LEU A 123 4.98 -15.41 -18.07
N LYS A 124 5.28 -14.68 -19.16
CA LYS A 124 6.51 -14.82 -19.95
C LYS A 124 7.58 -13.76 -19.62
N ASP A 125 7.35 -12.94 -18.59
CA ASP A 125 8.27 -11.87 -18.23
C ASP A 125 9.49 -12.42 -17.48
N GLU A 126 10.69 -11.92 -17.81
CA GLU A 126 11.92 -12.31 -17.15
C GLU A 126 11.99 -11.84 -15.69
N ASP A 127 11.23 -10.78 -15.34
CA ASP A 127 11.20 -10.20 -13.99
C ASP A 127 10.20 -10.88 -13.04
N ARG A 128 9.58 -11.97 -13.51
CA ARG A 128 8.54 -12.71 -12.79
C ARG A 128 9.01 -13.17 -11.41
N ASN A 129 10.22 -13.70 -11.32
CA ASN A 129 10.82 -14.20 -10.09
C ASN A 129 10.94 -13.14 -8.98
N TYR A 130 11.21 -11.87 -9.33
CA TYR A 130 11.33 -10.78 -8.36
C TYR A 130 9.97 -10.37 -7.79
N ALA A 131 8.93 -10.37 -8.63
CA ALA A 131 7.57 -10.14 -8.16
C ALA A 131 7.07 -11.32 -7.30
N GLU A 132 7.48 -12.55 -7.62
CA GLU A 132 7.18 -13.76 -6.83
C GLU A 132 7.81 -13.64 -5.43
N GLU A 133 9.11 -13.32 -5.35
CA GLU A 133 9.81 -13.10 -4.08
C GLU A 133 9.13 -11.99 -3.24
N ALA A 134 8.68 -10.91 -3.87
CA ALA A 134 8.03 -9.82 -3.17
C ALA A 134 6.65 -10.21 -2.61
N ILE A 135 5.82 -10.95 -3.36
CA ILE A 135 4.49 -11.35 -2.89
C ILE A 135 4.54 -12.40 -1.78
N GLU A 136 5.64 -13.15 -1.65
CA GLU A 136 5.88 -14.06 -0.49
C GLU A 136 5.93 -13.32 0.85
N HIS A 137 6.14 -12.02 0.86
CA HIS A 137 6.02 -11.20 2.06
C HIS A 137 4.58 -10.81 2.41
N TYR A 138 3.58 -11.52 1.87
CA TYR A 138 2.19 -11.42 2.30
C TYR A 138 1.65 -12.79 2.72
N LEU A 139 0.93 -12.80 3.84
CA LEU A 139 0.16 -13.97 4.27
C LEU A 139 -1.09 -14.18 3.40
N PRO A 140 -1.65 -15.40 3.39
CA PRO A 140 -2.87 -15.69 2.63
C PRO A 140 -4.07 -14.81 2.99
N ARG A 141 -4.28 -14.52 4.28
CA ARG A 141 -5.43 -13.72 4.73
C ARG A 141 -5.40 -12.27 4.20
N PRO A 142 -4.29 -11.52 4.32
CA PRO A 142 -4.15 -10.21 3.67
C PRO A 142 -4.31 -10.28 2.15
N LEU A 143 -3.73 -11.27 1.45
CA LEU A 143 -3.89 -11.40 0.00
C LEU A 143 -5.35 -11.65 -0.40
N TYR A 144 -6.08 -12.49 0.33
CA TYR A 144 -7.51 -12.71 0.13
C TYR A 144 -8.29 -11.38 0.26
N ALA A 145 -8.06 -10.64 1.33
CA ALA A 145 -8.74 -9.38 1.60
C ALA A 145 -8.41 -8.32 0.54
N LEU A 146 -7.12 -8.11 0.23
CA LEU A 146 -6.67 -7.16 -0.79
C LEU A 146 -7.21 -7.53 -2.18
N SER A 147 -7.10 -8.79 -2.58
CA SER A 147 -7.67 -9.28 -3.84
C SER A 147 -9.17 -8.99 -3.92
N THR A 148 -9.90 -9.19 -2.82
CA THR A 148 -11.33 -8.89 -2.78
C THR A 148 -11.62 -7.39 -2.92
N ILE A 149 -10.90 -6.54 -2.18
CA ILE A 149 -11.06 -5.07 -2.24
C ILE A 149 -10.71 -4.53 -3.63
N ILE A 150 -9.57 -4.93 -4.18
CA ILE A 150 -9.08 -4.49 -5.50
C ILE A 150 -10.05 -4.88 -6.61
N ASN A 151 -10.57 -6.11 -6.60
CA ASN A 151 -11.55 -6.54 -7.59
C ASN A 151 -12.86 -5.73 -7.51
N ARG A 152 -13.24 -5.26 -6.31
CA ARG A 152 -14.42 -4.41 -6.15
C ARG A 152 -14.17 -2.97 -6.60
N LEU A 153 -12.99 -2.41 -6.32
CA LEU A 153 -12.56 -1.09 -6.79
C LEU A 153 -12.73 -0.92 -8.31
N ASP A 154 -12.37 -1.94 -9.08
CA ASP A 154 -12.47 -1.92 -10.55
C ASP A 154 -13.94 -1.87 -11.02
N SER A 155 -14.87 -2.43 -10.25
CA SER A 155 -16.30 -2.53 -10.59
C SER A 155 -17.20 -1.43 -9.98
N LEU A 156 -16.69 -0.65 -9.02
CA LEU A 156 -17.47 0.36 -8.30
C LEU A 156 -17.76 1.58 -9.20
N HIS A 157 -19.02 1.98 -9.30
CA HIS A 157 -19.45 3.20 -9.97
C HIS A 157 -19.55 4.35 -8.96
N ILE A 158 -18.42 5.01 -8.71
CA ILE A 158 -18.28 6.11 -7.75
C ILE A 158 -17.64 7.33 -8.42
N SER A 159 -17.77 8.51 -7.80
CA SER A 159 -17.12 9.73 -8.29
C SER A 159 -15.59 9.58 -8.31
N GLU A 160 -14.91 10.41 -9.09
CA GLU A 160 -13.44 10.42 -9.16
C GLU A 160 -12.82 10.73 -7.78
N ALA A 161 -13.41 11.65 -7.02
CA ALA A 161 -12.98 11.97 -5.66
C ALA A 161 -13.05 10.76 -4.72
N ARG A 162 -14.16 10.01 -4.75
CA ARG A 162 -14.31 8.77 -3.96
C ARG A 162 -13.38 7.67 -4.42
N ARG A 163 -13.17 7.53 -5.73
CA ARG A 163 -12.20 6.57 -6.29
C ARG A 163 -10.80 6.87 -5.77
N ARG A 164 -10.36 8.14 -5.86
CA ARG A 164 -9.06 8.58 -5.31
C ARG A 164 -8.97 8.31 -3.81
N ALA A 165 -10.01 8.64 -3.05
CA ALA A 165 -10.07 8.37 -1.61
C ALA A 165 -9.90 6.88 -1.30
N LEU A 166 -10.67 6.01 -1.96
CA LEU A 166 -10.64 4.57 -1.72
C LEU A 166 -9.34 3.90 -2.20
N THR A 167 -8.75 4.39 -3.30
CA THR A 167 -7.42 3.97 -3.75
C THR A 167 -6.36 4.32 -2.73
N ALA A 168 -6.43 5.50 -2.08
CA ALA A 168 -5.50 5.89 -1.03
C ALA A 168 -5.64 5.02 0.23
N LEU A 169 -6.87 4.71 0.66
CA LEU A 169 -7.10 3.78 1.76
C LEU A 169 -6.59 2.37 1.42
N THR A 170 -6.84 1.91 0.20
CA THR A 170 -6.41 0.57 -0.23
C THR A 170 -4.89 0.48 -0.34
N LEU A 171 -4.22 1.54 -0.78
CA LEU A 171 -2.76 1.63 -0.76
C LEU A 171 -2.19 1.51 0.67
N LEU A 172 -2.85 2.13 1.66
CA LEU A 172 -2.48 1.96 3.07
C LEU A 172 -2.67 0.50 3.54
N ALA A 173 -3.77 -0.15 3.15
CA ALA A 173 -3.99 -1.56 3.46
C ALA A 173 -2.95 -2.47 2.78
N CYS A 174 -2.53 -2.15 1.56
CA CYS A 174 -1.43 -2.84 0.88
C CYS A 174 -0.14 -2.75 1.71
N ASP A 175 0.25 -1.56 2.20
CA ASP A 175 1.43 -1.38 3.05
C ASP A 175 1.29 -2.09 4.41
N ALA A 176 0.10 -2.10 5.00
CA ALA A 176 -0.14 -2.76 6.29
C ALA A 176 -0.15 -4.30 6.21
N GLY A 177 -0.56 -4.88 5.07
CA GLY A 177 -0.80 -6.32 4.94
C GLY A 177 0.42 -7.21 4.77
N ASN A 178 1.64 -6.65 4.70
CA ASN A 178 2.86 -7.44 4.52
C ASN A 178 3.42 -7.96 5.85
N THR A 179 4.33 -8.93 5.79
CA THR A 179 4.93 -9.61 6.96
C THR A 179 6.16 -8.91 7.52
N LEU A 180 6.51 -7.72 7.06
CA LEU A 180 7.73 -7.03 7.49
C LEU A 180 7.57 -6.28 8.82
N TRP A 181 6.35 -6.15 9.33
CA TRP A 181 6.03 -5.42 10.55
C TRP A 181 6.41 -6.22 11.80
N ALA A 182 7.62 -5.99 12.33
CA ALA A 182 8.14 -6.68 13.50
C ALA A 182 7.27 -6.50 14.75
N HIS A 183 7.17 -7.55 15.56
CA HIS A 183 6.55 -7.52 16.89
C HIS A 183 7.49 -8.14 17.94
N PRO A 184 7.81 -7.43 19.04
CA PRO A 184 7.50 -6.02 19.30
C PRO A 184 8.17 -5.09 18.28
N ALA A 185 7.61 -3.89 18.10
CA ALA A 185 8.10 -2.94 17.10
C ALA A 185 9.47 -2.35 17.50
N GLU A 186 10.55 -2.85 16.90
CA GLU A 186 11.91 -2.30 17.12
C GLU A 186 12.18 -1.03 16.30
N ARG A 187 11.54 -0.90 15.14
CA ARG A 187 11.72 0.21 14.21
C ARG A 187 10.37 0.72 13.71
N PRO A 188 10.25 2.03 13.46
CA PRO A 188 8.99 2.62 13.02
C PRO A 188 8.54 2.15 11.62
N ARG A 189 9.49 1.73 10.75
CA ARG A 189 9.16 1.17 9.44
C ARG A 189 10.21 0.17 8.93
N PRO A 190 9.77 -0.89 8.22
CA PRO A 190 10.66 -1.78 7.47
C PRO A 190 11.37 -1.04 6.32
N LYS A 191 12.66 -1.31 6.13
CA LYS A 191 13.48 -0.75 5.02
C LYS A 191 14.07 -1.82 4.11
N GLN A 192 14.02 -3.08 4.54
CA GLN A 192 14.58 -4.23 3.85
C GLN A 192 13.49 -5.26 3.67
N LEU A 193 13.59 -6.02 2.58
CA LEU A 193 12.67 -7.10 2.27
C LEU A 193 13.08 -8.36 3.07
N SER A 194 12.82 -8.33 4.38
CA SER A 194 13.17 -9.41 5.30
C SER A 194 12.11 -9.54 6.39
N THR A 195 11.46 -10.71 6.44
CA THR A 195 10.48 -11.04 7.47
C THR A 195 11.19 -11.28 8.81
N PRO A 196 10.84 -10.53 9.88
CA PRO A 196 11.40 -10.71 11.22
C PRO A 196 10.91 -12.02 11.85
N ASN A 197 11.56 -12.45 12.94
CA ASN A 197 11.22 -13.72 13.61
C ASN A 197 9.79 -13.74 14.15
N GLN A 198 9.29 -12.58 14.57
CA GLN A 198 7.91 -12.35 14.97
C GLN A 198 7.40 -11.10 14.28
N PHE A 199 6.19 -11.18 13.73
CA PHE A 199 5.58 -10.08 12.99
C PHE A 199 4.09 -9.99 13.25
N ARG A 200 3.54 -8.82 12.94
CA ARG A 200 2.14 -8.48 13.07
C ARG A 200 1.45 -8.55 11.72
N GLU A 201 0.28 -9.16 11.72
CA GLU A 201 -0.69 -9.12 10.62
C GLU A 201 -1.87 -8.26 11.06
N ASP A 202 -1.94 -7.03 10.55
CA ASP A 202 -2.99 -6.07 10.91
C ASP A 202 -4.35 -6.40 10.25
N ASN A 203 -5.43 -6.17 10.99
CA ASN A 203 -6.78 -6.21 10.42
C ASN A 203 -6.95 -5.14 9.35
N LEU A 204 -6.98 -5.57 8.08
CA LEU A 204 -6.99 -4.65 6.95
C LEU A 204 -8.23 -3.74 6.89
N TRP A 205 -9.40 -4.19 7.35
CA TRP A 205 -10.56 -3.31 7.40
C TRP A 205 -10.35 -2.19 8.41
N THR A 206 -9.84 -2.52 9.60
CA THR A 206 -9.44 -1.51 10.61
C THR A 206 -8.37 -0.56 10.08
N MET A 207 -7.47 -1.04 9.21
CA MET A 207 -6.48 -0.17 8.56
C MET A 207 -7.12 0.80 7.55
N LEU A 208 -8.16 0.39 6.81
CA LEU A 208 -8.93 1.29 5.96
C LEU A 208 -9.62 2.38 6.79
N GLU A 209 -10.26 2.01 7.90
CA GLU A 209 -10.94 2.95 8.80
C GLU A 209 -9.96 3.98 9.39
N ARG A 210 -8.80 3.52 9.88
CA ARG A 210 -7.75 4.40 10.42
C ARG A 210 -7.17 5.33 9.35
N GLY A 211 -7.12 4.90 8.10
CA GLY A 211 -6.63 5.71 6.98
C GLY A 211 -7.43 6.98 6.74
N VAL A 212 -8.72 7.02 7.12
CA VAL A 212 -9.57 8.21 6.95
C VAL A 212 -8.96 9.42 7.66
N ALA A 213 -8.55 9.26 8.93
CA ALA A 213 -7.94 10.34 9.70
C ALA A 213 -6.57 10.75 9.10
N LEU A 214 -5.76 9.77 8.69
CA LEU A 214 -4.41 10.01 8.15
C LEU A 214 -4.40 10.89 6.90
N PHE A 215 -5.37 10.72 6.00
CA PHE A 215 -5.43 11.51 4.77
C PHE A 215 -6.24 12.80 4.93
N ALA A 216 -7.25 12.82 5.79
CA ALA A 216 -8.11 13.98 6.01
C ALA A 216 -7.40 15.17 6.66
N GLU A 217 -6.32 14.95 7.41
CA GLU A 217 -5.55 16.01 8.10
C GLU A 217 -4.55 16.77 7.19
N SER A 218 -4.64 16.62 5.87
CA SER A 218 -3.68 17.26 4.95
C SER A 218 -4.06 18.73 4.64
N GLY A 219 -3.03 19.55 4.42
CA GLY A 219 -3.13 21.02 4.35
C GLY A 219 -3.92 21.58 3.16
N SER A 220 -3.86 22.90 2.97
CA SER A 220 -4.59 23.59 1.91
C SER A 220 -4.30 23.02 0.51
N PRO A 221 -5.32 22.77 -0.33
CA PRO A 221 -5.12 22.27 -1.68
C PRO A 221 -4.21 23.16 -2.52
N VAL A 222 -3.30 22.54 -3.25
CA VAL A 222 -2.41 23.13 -4.24
C VAL A 222 -2.81 22.60 -5.61
N PRO A 223 -3.13 23.48 -6.59
CA PRO A 223 -3.48 23.04 -7.93
C PRO A 223 -2.29 22.31 -8.56
N PHE A 224 -2.58 21.24 -9.30
CA PHE A 224 -1.57 20.51 -10.04
C PHE A 224 -2.05 20.15 -11.44
N GLU A 225 -1.11 20.05 -12.38
CA GLU A 225 -1.35 19.72 -13.77
C GLU A 225 -0.29 18.75 -14.30
N ALA A 226 -0.65 17.90 -15.26
CA ALA A 226 0.30 17.01 -15.92
C ALA A 226 1.16 17.80 -16.93
N TRP A 227 2.48 17.60 -16.91
CA TRP A 227 3.37 18.13 -17.94
C TRP A 227 2.94 17.68 -19.34
N PRO A 228 2.92 18.56 -20.36
CA PRO A 228 3.40 19.95 -20.39
C PRO A 228 2.31 21.01 -20.16
N LYS A 229 1.17 20.66 -19.56
CA LYS A 229 0.09 21.64 -19.30
C LYS A 229 0.58 22.74 -18.34
N LYS A 230 0.12 23.95 -18.59
CA LYS A 230 0.45 25.13 -17.76
C LYS A 230 -0.35 25.09 -16.46
N ILE A 231 0.33 25.41 -15.36
CA ILE A 231 -0.28 25.65 -14.06
C ILE A 231 -0.84 27.09 -13.98
N PRO A 232 -1.75 27.38 -13.04
CA PRO A 232 -2.22 28.75 -12.79
C PRO A 232 -1.08 29.73 -12.45
N GLU A 233 -1.27 31.01 -12.78
CA GLU A 233 -0.29 32.07 -12.47
C GLU A 233 -0.07 32.26 -10.96
N ALA A 234 -1.09 31.98 -10.15
CA ALA A 234 -1.01 31.98 -8.69
C ALA A 234 -0.06 30.89 -8.12
N GLY A 235 0.43 29.98 -8.97
CA GLY A 235 1.32 28.89 -8.59
C GLY A 235 0.62 27.53 -8.59
N GLY A 236 1.42 26.47 -8.47
CA GLY A 236 0.95 25.09 -8.52
C GLY A 236 2.07 24.09 -8.77
N ILE A 237 1.69 22.83 -8.96
CA ILE A 237 2.61 21.70 -9.21
C ILE A 237 2.40 21.20 -10.64
N CYS A 238 3.44 21.20 -11.46
CA CYS A 238 3.43 20.50 -12.74
C CYS A 238 4.10 19.13 -12.55
N ILE A 239 3.42 18.05 -12.91
CA ILE A 239 3.88 16.68 -12.66
C ILE A 239 4.29 16.04 -13.98
N TYR A 240 5.55 15.60 -14.07
CA TYR A 240 6.06 14.80 -15.18
C TYR A 240 6.14 13.33 -14.77
N GLU A 241 5.42 12.48 -15.50
CA GLU A 241 5.46 11.02 -15.34
C GLU A 241 6.67 10.45 -16.06
N GLY A 242 7.80 10.41 -15.36
CA GLY A 242 9.05 9.88 -15.91
C GLY A 242 10.28 10.28 -15.12
N ARG A 243 11.45 9.97 -15.67
CA ARG A 243 12.74 10.25 -15.03
C ARG A 243 13.25 11.61 -15.47
N LEU A 244 13.92 12.32 -14.56
CA LEU A 244 14.48 13.65 -14.85
C LEU A 244 15.37 13.67 -16.10
N LYS A 245 16.19 12.63 -16.31
CA LYS A 245 17.10 12.55 -17.48
C LYS A 245 16.38 12.69 -18.82
N ASP A 246 15.13 12.24 -18.90
CA ASP A 246 14.32 12.22 -20.12
C ASP A 246 13.66 13.59 -20.36
N LEU A 247 13.49 14.39 -19.29
CA LEU A 247 12.90 15.73 -19.32
C LEU A 247 13.94 16.86 -19.35
N ALA A 248 15.15 16.61 -18.83
CA ALA A 248 16.14 17.66 -18.52
C ALA A 248 16.49 18.57 -19.70
N HIS A 249 16.59 18.01 -20.91
CA HIS A 249 16.93 18.79 -22.11
C HIS A 249 15.81 19.74 -22.54
N GLN A 250 14.55 19.36 -22.33
CA GLN A 250 13.38 20.20 -22.65
C GLN A 250 13.24 21.31 -21.61
N VAL A 251 13.33 20.97 -20.32
CA VAL A 251 13.22 21.93 -19.22
C VAL A 251 14.30 23.00 -19.29
N LYS A 252 15.56 22.64 -19.60
CA LYS A 252 16.64 23.64 -19.75
C LYS A 252 16.37 24.69 -20.83
N ARG A 253 15.61 24.33 -21.87
CA ARG A 253 15.29 25.24 -22.96
C ARG A 253 14.09 26.13 -22.64
N GLU A 254 13.14 25.61 -21.86
CA GLU A 254 11.83 26.25 -21.67
C GLU A 254 11.67 26.92 -20.30
N ILE A 255 12.44 26.50 -19.28
CA ILE A 255 12.23 26.88 -17.88
C ILE A 255 13.54 27.27 -17.21
N PRO A 256 13.70 28.53 -16.76
CA PRO A 256 14.81 28.90 -15.89
C PRO A 256 14.64 28.23 -14.51
N ILE A 257 15.51 27.27 -14.19
CA ILE A 257 15.50 26.57 -12.90
C ILE A 257 16.12 27.49 -11.84
N ALA A 258 15.29 28.09 -10.98
CA ALA A 258 15.76 28.95 -9.87
C ALA A 258 16.27 28.14 -8.66
N ALA A 259 15.67 26.98 -8.39
CA ALA A 259 16.04 26.12 -7.27
C ALA A 259 15.61 24.66 -7.52
N VAL A 260 16.30 23.74 -6.86
CA VAL A 260 15.99 22.30 -6.85
C VAL A 260 15.72 21.90 -5.41
N ILE A 261 14.52 21.38 -5.15
CA ILE A 261 14.10 20.93 -3.82
C ILE A 261 13.91 19.43 -3.88
N GLY A 262 14.52 18.70 -2.96
CA GLY A 262 14.37 17.26 -2.86
C GLY A 262 14.76 16.74 -1.49
N SER A 263 14.07 15.68 -1.05
CA SER A 263 14.51 14.88 0.09
C SER A 263 15.47 13.81 -0.44
N ALA A 264 16.70 13.78 0.05
CA ALA A 264 17.65 12.72 -0.30
C ALA A 264 17.07 11.38 0.20
N PRO A 265 16.65 10.46 -0.70
CA PRO A 265 15.93 9.27 -0.28
C PRO A 265 16.85 8.39 0.54
N ARG A 266 16.43 8.00 1.75
CA ARG A 266 17.15 6.93 2.47
C ARG A 266 16.93 5.63 1.72
N PRO A 267 17.94 4.75 1.62
CA PRO A 267 17.75 3.47 0.98
C PRO A 267 16.63 2.67 1.65
N ASN A 268 15.63 2.29 0.86
CA ASN A 268 14.44 1.57 1.32
C ASN A 268 14.02 0.56 0.27
N GLN A 269 14.62 -0.62 0.32
CA GLN A 269 14.34 -1.71 -0.60
C GLN A 269 12.86 -2.12 -0.53
N ALA A 270 12.32 -2.29 0.68
CA ALA A 270 10.94 -2.73 0.89
C ALA A 270 9.94 -1.82 0.17
N PHE A 271 10.05 -0.50 0.36
CA PHE A 271 9.16 0.46 -0.27
C PHE A 271 9.23 0.40 -1.80
N TRP A 272 10.43 0.34 -2.38
CA TRP A 272 10.59 0.31 -3.82
C TRP A 272 10.09 -1.00 -4.44
N THR A 273 10.43 -2.14 -3.85
CA THR A 273 9.93 -3.44 -4.31
C THR A 273 8.41 -3.53 -4.22
N PHE A 274 7.83 -3.16 -3.07
CA PHE A 274 6.38 -3.21 -2.91
C PHE A 274 5.64 -2.14 -3.73
N SER A 275 6.24 -0.98 -4.00
CA SER A 275 5.63 0.01 -4.89
C SER A 275 5.31 -0.57 -6.27
N ALA A 276 6.14 -1.49 -6.78
CA ALA A 276 5.86 -2.18 -8.04
C ALA A 276 4.66 -3.13 -7.91
N LEU A 277 4.56 -3.90 -6.82
CA LEU A 277 3.38 -4.75 -6.56
C LEU A 277 2.12 -3.90 -6.45
N TRP A 278 2.14 -2.87 -5.61
CA TRP A 278 0.99 -2.00 -5.37
C TRP A 278 0.55 -1.27 -6.63
N ALA A 279 1.51 -0.84 -7.46
CA ALA A 279 1.19 -0.22 -8.74
C ALA A 279 0.44 -1.18 -9.66
N GLY A 280 0.90 -2.43 -9.77
CA GLY A 280 0.21 -3.46 -10.56
C GLY A 280 -1.16 -3.80 -9.99
N TRP A 281 -1.27 -3.90 -8.66
CA TRP A 281 -2.52 -4.18 -7.99
C TRP A 281 -3.57 -3.08 -8.22
N LEU A 282 -3.20 -1.81 -8.05
CA LEU A 282 -4.13 -0.68 -8.11
C LEU A 282 -4.40 -0.16 -9.53
N TRP A 283 -3.39 -0.20 -10.43
CA TRP A 283 -3.49 0.42 -11.75
C TRP A 283 -3.12 -0.53 -12.91
N GLY A 284 -2.79 -1.79 -12.62
CA GLY A 284 -2.49 -2.81 -13.61
C GLY A 284 -1.04 -2.80 -14.10
N LYS A 285 -0.73 -3.79 -14.94
CA LYS A 285 0.63 -4.07 -15.44
C LYS A 285 1.31 -2.89 -16.15
N GLU A 286 0.53 -2.07 -16.87
CA GLU A 286 1.06 -0.92 -17.61
C GLU A 286 1.68 0.13 -16.68
N ALA A 287 1.11 0.30 -15.48
CA ALA A 287 1.66 1.19 -14.47
C ALA A 287 2.99 0.67 -13.88
N VAL A 288 3.24 -0.64 -13.93
CA VAL A 288 4.48 -1.24 -13.42
C VAL A 288 5.63 -1.06 -14.41
N GLU A 289 5.36 -1.03 -15.71
CA GLU A 289 6.36 -1.05 -16.79
C GLU A 289 7.49 -0.01 -16.62
N PRO A 290 7.21 1.28 -16.36
CA PRO A 290 8.27 2.30 -16.19
C PRO A 290 9.15 2.08 -14.95
N TYR A 291 8.68 1.23 -14.05
CA TYR A 291 9.20 1.01 -12.71
C TYR A 291 9.75 -0.41 -12.47
N LYS A 292 9.64 -1.34 -13.45
CA LYS A 292 10.15 -2.72 -13.36
C LYS A 292 11.61 -2.85 -12.93
N ALA A 293 12.46 -1.91 -13.33
CA ALA A 293 13.87 -1.90 -12.93
C ALA A 293 14.08 -1.88 -11.40
N ALA A 294 13.09 -1.43 -10.62
CA ALA A 294 13.13 -1.49 -9.16
C ALA A 294 12.89 -2.89 -8.61
N LEU A 295 12.12 -3.74 -9.29
CA LEU A 295 11.94 -5.16 -8.92
C LEU A 295 13.27 -5.92 -8.99
N ARG A 296 14.06 -5.66 -10.05
CA ARG A 296 15.38 -6.30 -10.24
C ARG A 296 16.42 -5.90 -9.19
N ARG A 297 16.26 -4.72 -8.59
CA ARG A 297 17.32 -4.12 -7.77
C ARG A 297 17.21 -4.58 -6.32
N ARG A 298 18.09 -5.51 -5.94
CA ARG A 298 18.13 -6.07 -4.58
C ARG A 298 18.93 -5.25 -3.57
N ARG A 299 19.90 -4.45 -4.02
CA ARG A 299 20.75 -3.64 -3.15
C ARG A 299 20.53 -2.16 -3.42
N TYR A 300 19.94 -1.50 -2.43
CA TYR A 300 19.92 -0.05 -2.31
C TYR A 300 20.97 0.30 -1.23
N ASP A 301 22.24 0.28 -1.58
CA ASP A 301 23.29 0.74 -0.67
C ASP A 301 23.57 2.23 -0.89
N TRP A 302 24.38 2.81 0.01
CA TRP A 302 24.74 4.22 -0.07
C TRP A 302 25.58 4.58 -1.29
N ALA A 303 26.44 3.67 -1.76
CA ALA A 303 27.28 3.91 -2.93
C ALA A 303 26.44 4.01 -4.20
N TRP A 304 25.48 3.11 -4.36
CA TRP A 304 24.49 3.18 -5.43
C TRP A 304 23.67 4.47 -5.34
N ASN A 305 23.18 4.83 -4.15
CA ASN A 305 22.36 6.02 -3.97
C ASN A 305 23.13 7.30 -4.34
N ALA A 306 24.37 7.42 -3.86
CA ALA A 306 25.26 8.54 -4.20
C ALA A 306 25.51 8.61 -5.72
N THR A 307 25.76 7.48 -6.37
CA THR A 307 25.95 7.40 -7.84
C THR A 307 24.69 7.84 -8.59
N ALA A 308 23.51 7.37 -8.15
CA ALA A 308 22.24 7.74 -8.77
C ALA A 308 21.92 9.23 -8.59
N LEU A 309 22.17 9.79 -7.39
CA LEU A 309 22.01 11.22 -7.12
C LEU A 309 22.98 12.06 -7.96
N PHE A 310 24.24 11.66 -8.06
CA PHE A 310 25.24 12.35 -8.88
C PHE A 310 24.84 12.38 -10.36
N ALA A 311 24.42 11.23 -10.91
CA ALA A 311 23.94 11.14 -12.28
C ALA A 311 22.66 11.97 -12.51
N MET A 312 21.78 12.04 -11.52
CA MET A 312 20.58 12.88 -11.60
C MET A 312 20.95 14.38 -11.62
N PHE A 313 21.83 14.82 -10.72
CA PHE A 313 22.23 16.22 -10.61
C PHE A 313 23.07 16.71 -11.78
N SER A 314 23.81 15.84 -12.48
CA SER A 314 24.52 16.23 -13.71
C SER A 314 23.57 16.70 -14.81
N HIS A 315 22.32 16.22 -14.81
CA HIS A 315 21.29 16.71 -15.73
C HIS A 315 20.75 18.09 -15.38
N LEU A 316 21.00 18.61 -14.17
CA LEU A 316 20.56 19.94 -13.72
C LEU A 316 21.62 21.03 -13.93
N LYS A 317 22.86 20.66 -14.31
CA LYS A 317 23.96 21.57 -14.64
C LYS A 317 23.80 22.25 -15.98
#